data_AF-A0A1F4IJL1-F1
#
_entry.id   AF-A0A1F4IJL1-F1
#
_cell.length_a   1.000
_cell.length_b   1.000
_cell.length_c   1.000
_cell.angle_alpha   90.00
_cell.angle_beta   90.00
_cell.angle_gamma   90.00
#
_symmetry.space_group_name_H-M   'P 1'
#
loop_
_entity.id
_entity.type
_entity.pdbx_description
1 polymer ?
#
loop_
_entity_poly.entity_id
_entity_poly.type
_entity_poly.pdbx_seq_one_letter_code
_entity_poly.pdbx_strand_id
1 'polypeptide(L)' 'MSRAFNLYSRYSKEQLLARRQKITDNPENRAPDGFETVFKRAPTQRLQDIALALDYHHLDNRLAGHHWDIYQ' A
#
# COMPACT_ATOMS: atom_id res chain seq x y z
N MET A 1 -15.38 -10.13 0.54
CA MET A 1 -13.98 -9.84 0.93
C MET A 1 -13.50 -8.59 0.22
N SER A 2 -12.87 -7.64 0.94
CA SER A 2 -12.30 -6.42 0.36
C SER A 2 -11.06 -6.72 -0.49
N ARG A 3 -10.85 -5.97 -1.58
CA ARG A 3 -9.66 -6.08 -2.45
C ARG A 3 -8.36 -5.85 -1.66
N ALA A 4 -8.34 -4.86 -0.77
CA ALA A 4 -7.17 -4.57 0.07
C ALA A 4 -6.82 -5.74 1.02
N PHE A 5 -7.83 -6.38 1.62
CA PHE A 5 -7.60 -7.54 2.49
C PHE A 5 -7.06 -8.74 1.69
N ASN A 6 -7.54 -8.94 0.47
CA ASN A 6 -7.04 -9.98 -0.41
C ASN A 6 -5.58 -9.71 -0.84
N LEU A 7 -5.19 -8.44 -1.01
CA LEU A 7 -3.80 -8.06 -1.26
C LEU A 7 -2.91 -8.32 -0.03
N TYR A 8 -3.38 -7.96 1.16
CA TYR A 8 -2.68 -8.23 2.43
C TYR A 8 -2.42 -9.73 2.62
N SER A 9 -3.44 -10.57 2.45
CA SER A 9 -3.33 -12.02 2.65
C SER A 9 -2.44 -12.73 1.61
N ARG A 10 -2.33 -12.18 0.39
CA ARG A 10 -1.60 -12.84 -0.72
C ARG A 10 -0.16 -12.37 -0.87
N TYR A 11 0.18 -11.19 -0.37
CA TYR A 11 1.47 -10.56 -0.66
C TYR A 11 2.16 -10.06 0.60
N SER A 12 3.48 -10.24 0.64
CA SER A 12 4.31 -9.69 1.71
C SER A 12 4.37 -8.17 1.63
N LYS A 13 4.77 -7.54 2.74
CA LYS A 13 4.99 -6.09 2.81
C LYS A 13 5.92 -5.60 1.70
N GLU A 14 7.04 -6.28 1.46
CA GLU A 14 8.02 -5.92 0.41
C GLU A 14 7.40 -6.01 -0.99
N GLN A 15 6.61 -7.04 -1.27
CA GLN A 15 5.92 -7.20 -2.56
C GLN A 15 4.88 -6.10 -2.80
N LEU A 16 4.20 -5.65 -1.74
CA LEU A 16 3.25 -4.53 -1.81
C LEU A 16 3.97 -3.20 -2.06
N LEU A 17 5.13 -2.97 -1.42
CA LEU A 17 5.98 -1.81 -1.67
C LEU A 17 6.51 -1.78 -3.10
N ALA A 18 7.03 -2.90 -3.61
CA ALA A 18 7.49 -3.01 -4.99
C ALA A 18 6.38 -2.75 -6.01
N ARG A 19 5.15 -3.24 -5.73
CA ARG A 19 3.97 -2.94 -6.56
C ARG A 19 3.59 -1.47 -6.54
N ARG A 20 3.59 -0.83 -5.37
CA ARG A 20 3.35 0.60 -5.23
C ARG A 20 4.36 1.39 -6.07
N GLN A 21 5.65 1.07 -5.93
CA GLN A 21 6.73 1.71 -6.67
C GLN A 21 6.53 1.56 -8.18
N LYS A 22 6.26 0.35 -8.68
CA LYS A 22 6.00 0.08 -10.11
C LYS A 22 4.83 0.90 -10.68
N ILE A 23 3.78 1.13 -9.88
CA ILE A 23 2.62 1.93 -10.30
C ILE A 23 2.99 3.42 -10.35
N THR A 24 3.76 3.88 -9.38
CA THR A 24 4.14 5.29 -9.22
C THR A 24 5.22 5.70 -10.24
N ASP A 25 6.14 4.80 -10.57
CA ASP A 25 7.21 5.00 -11.55
C ASP A 25 6.74 4.89 -13.00
N ASN A 26 5.53 4.40 -13.26
CA ASN A 26 5.02 4.37 -14.62
C ASN A 26 4.83 5.82 -15.13
N PRO A 27 5.57 6.27 -16.16
CA PRO A 27 5.47 7.62 -16.70
C PRO A 27 4.05 7.94 -17.20
N GLU A 28 3.24 6.94 -17.55
CA GLU A 28 1.82 7.12 -17.92
C GLU A 28 0.95 7.57 -16.73
N ASN A 29 1.35 7.26 -15.50
CA ASN A 29 0.68 7.67 -14.26
C ASN A 29 1.27 8.95 -13.66
N ARG A 30 2.39 9.45 -14.21
CA ARG A 30 3.05 10.66 -13.74
C ARG A 30 2.37 11.88 -14.38
N ALA A 31 2.01 12.87 -13.57
CA ALA A 31 1.56 14.14 -14.13
C ALA A 31 2.69 14.73 -14.99
N PRO A 32 2.41 15.28 -16.18
CA PRO A 32 3.43 15.97 -16.97
C PRO A 32 3.99 17.15 -16.16
N ASP A 33 5.31 17.28 -16.10
CA ASP A 33 6.00 18.39 -15.44
C ASP A 33 5.47 19.71 -16.02
N GLY A 34 4.91 20.56 -15.15
CA GLY A 34 4.35 21.86 -15.52
C GLY A 34 2.84 22.03 -15.28
N PHE A 35 2.11 20.97 -14.93
CA PHE A 35 0.73 21.10 -14.43
C PHE A 35 0.67 20.84 -12.92
N GLU A 36 0.89 21.90 -12.13
CA GLU A 36 0.28 21.96 -10.81
C GLU A 36 -1.23 21.74 -10.98
N THR A 37 -1.82 20.84 -10.22
CA THR A 37 -3.28 20.73 -10.00
C THR A 37 -4.19 20.09 -11.05
N VAL A 38 -3.72 19.16 -11.90
CA VAL A 38 -4.67 18.22 -12.52
C VAL A 38 -4.19 16.79 -12.36
N PHE A 39 -4.72 16.15 -11.32
CA PHE A 39 -4.75 14.70 -11.14
C PHE A 39 -5.34 14.05 -12.40
N LYS A 40 -4.52 13.86 -13.44
CA LYS A 40 -4.78 12.88 -14.49
C LYS A 40 -5.01 11.59 -13.74
N ARG A 41 -6.26 11.13 -13.71
CA ARG A 41 -6.79 9.93 -13.05
C ARG A 41 -5.73 8.82 -12.89
N ALA A 42 -4.85 8.97 -11.91
CA ALA A 42 -3.91 7.93 -11.52
C ALA A 42 -4.77 6.80 -10.94
N PRO A 43 -4.26 5.56 -10.84
CA PRO A 43 -5.01 4.44 -10.29
C PRO A 43 -5.17 4.59 -8.77
N THR A 44 -5.91 5.60 -8.33
CA THR A 44 -6.14 6.00 -6.94
C THR A 44 -6.64 4.83 -6.14
N GLN A 45 -7.59 4.07 -6.69
CA GLN A 45 -8.15 2.91 -5.99
C GLN A 45 -7.11 1.80 -5.78
N ARG A 46 -6.25 1.50 -6.76
CA ARG A 46 -5.21 0.45 -6.59
C ARG A 46 -4.15 0.89 -5.61
N LEU A 47 -3.75 2.16 -5.65
CA LEU A 47 -2.78 2.72 -4.69
C LEU A 47 -3.37 2.79 -3.28
N GLN A 48 -4.65 3.13 -3.13
CA GLN A 48 -5.38 3.08 -1.87
C GLN A 48 -5.52 1.65 -1.34
N ASP A 49 -5.87 0.68 -2.20
CA ASP A 49 -5.97 -0.72 -1.81
C ASP A 49 -4.60 -1.27 -1.34
N ILE A 50 -3.49 -0.88 -2.00
CA ILE A 50 -2.14 -1.24 -1.59
C ILE A 50 -1.74 -0.53 -0.28
N ALA A 51 -2.07 0.75 -0.12
CA ALA A 51 -1.80 1.49 1.11
C ALA A 51 -2.53 0.85 2.30
N LEU A 52 -3.81 0.53 2.14
CA LEU A 52 -4.60 -0.15 3.16
C LEU A 52 -4.07 -1.56 3.47
N ALA A 53 -3.57 -2.28 2.46
CA ALA A 53 -2.93 -3.58 2.66
C ALA A 53 -1.60 -3.48 3.44
N LEU A 54 -0.83 -2.41 3.22
CA LEU A 54 0.38 -2.11 3.99
C LEU A 54 0.02 -1.76 5.45
N ASP A 55 -1.04 -1.00 5.68
CA ASP A 55 -1.51 -0.67 7.03
C ASP A 55 -1.91 -1.92 7.82
N TYR A 56 -2.53 -2.92 7.18
CA TYR A 56 -2.77 -4.22 7.83
C TYR A 56 -1.48 -4.91 8.26
N HIS A 57 -0.43 -4.91 7.43
CA HIS A 57 0.90 -5.42 7.81
C HIS A 57 1.53 -4.63 8.96
N HIS A 58 1.30 -3.31 9.04
CA HIS A 58 1.79 -2.49 10.15
C HIS A 58 1.06 -2.79 11.47
N LEU A 59 -0.25 -2.98 11.42
CA LEU A 59 -1.06 -3.37 12.57
C LEU A 59 -0.68 -4.77 13.07
N ASP A 60 -0.48 -5.72 12.16
CA ASP A 60 -0.06 -7.08 12.48
C ASP A 60 1.30 -7.11 13.20
N ASN A 61 2.29 -6.36 12.68
CA ASN A 61 3.60 -6.22 13.36
C ASN A 61 3.48 -5.56 14.74
N ARG A 62 2.58 -4.59 14.92
CA ARG A 62 2.35 -3.92 16.21
C ARG A 62 1.71 -4.89 17.21
N LEU A 63 0.72 -5.66 16.80
CA LEU A 63 0.07 -6.67 17.63
C LEU A 63 1.03 -7.82 17.98
N ALA A 64 1.83 -8.27 17.02
CA ALA A 64 2.88 -9.26 17.26
C ALA A 64 3.94 -8.75 18.25
N GLY A 65 4.29 -7.46 18.20
CA GLY A 65 5.20 -6.82 19.15
C GLY A 65 4.63 -6.66 20.57
N HIS A 66 3.32 -6.44 20.72
CA HIS A 66 2.66 -6.36 22.02
C HIS A 66 2.37 -7.73 22.67
N HIS A 67 2.44 -8.82 21.91
CA HIS A 67 2.11 -10.15 22.42
C HIS A 67 3.21 -10.78 23.29
N TRP A 68 4.38 -10.14 23.39
CA TRP A 68 5.52 -10.62 24.19
C TRP A 68 5.63 -9.96 25.58
N ASP A 69 4.82 -8.95 25.89
CA ASP A 69 4.91 -8.19 27.15
C ASP A 69 3.87 -8.62 28.22
N ILE A 70 3.03 -9.61 27.91
CA ILE A 70 1.93 -10.05 28.80
C ILE A 70 2.27 -11.36 29.56
N TYR A 71 3.51 -11.84 29.43
CA TYR A 71 4.02 -13.03 30.12
C TYR A 71 5.35 -12.78 30.86
N GLN A 72 5.63 -11.54 31.27
CA GLN A 72 6.69 -11.26 32.24
C GLN A 72 6.15 -11.20 33.67
#